data_AF-A0A327JFS7-F1
#
_entry.id   AF-A0A327JFS7-F1
#
_cell.length_a   1.000
_cell.length_b   1.000
_cell.length_c   1.000
_cell.angle_alpha   90.00
_cell.angle_beta   90.00
_cell.angle_gamma   90.00
#
_symmetry.space_group_name_H-M   'P 1'
#
loop_
_entity.id
_entity.type
_entity.pdbx_description
1 polymer ?
#
loop_
_entity_poly.entity_id
_entity_poly.type
_entity_poly.pdbx_seq_one_letter_code
_entity_poly.pdbx_strand_id
1 'polypeptide(L)'
;MILTEISKYLQEHEDEIKSGKSTLSLVTEKLIEILKKQPKNNVEKIIHTELSLFENSSKEFLLIAKSESGRVLMNALYEFSESFERHILRKWLQDKLATDFNNDKSN
;
A
#
# COMPACT_ATOMS: atom_id res chain seq x y z
N MET A 1 14.82 0.87 -3.91
CA MET A 1 15.09 0.30 -2.57
C MET A 1 13.79 0.20 -1.76
N ILE A 2 13.24 1.28 -1.21
CA ILE A 2 11.94 1.23 -0.48
C ILE A 2 10.77 0.93 -1.42
N LEU A 3 10.61 1.73 -2.49
CA LEU A 3 9.55 1.51 -3.48
C LEU A 3 9.64 0.13 -4.15
N THR A 4 10.85 -0.44 -4.26
CA THR A 4 11.05 -1.78 -4.79
C THR A 4 10.47 -2.85 -3.85
N GLU A 5 10.68 -2.71 -2.55
CA GLU A 5 10.15 -3.63 -1.55
C GLU A 5 8.62 -3.52 -1.43
N ILE A 6 8.11 -2.28 -1.44
CA ILE A 6 6.66 -2.03 -1.47
C ILE A 6 6.04 -2.54 -2.77
N SER A 7 6.67 -2.31 -3.93
CA SER A 7 6.17 -2.82 -5.21
C SER A 7 6.07 -4.34 -5.24
N LYS A 8 7.05 -5.06 -4.69
CA LYS A 8 7.00 -6.53 -4.60
C LYS A 8 5.83 -6.99 -3.73
N TYR A 9 5.66 -6.35 -2.58
CA TYR A 9 4.54 -6.63 -1.69
C TYR A 9 3.19 -6.40 -2.40
N LEU A 10 3.04 -5.28 -3.12
CA LEU A 10 1.81 -5.00 -3.87
C LEU A 10 1.57 -5.97 -5.03
N GLN A 11 2.63 -6.43 -5.70
CA GLN A 11 2.53 -7.47 -6.75
C GLN A 11 1.99 -8.79 -6.20
N GLU A 12 2.38 -9.16 -4.98
CA GLU A 12 1.88 -10.36 -4.29
C GLU A 12 0.40 -10.24 -3.89
N HIS A 13 -0.17 -9.03 -3.89
CA HIS A 13 -1.55 -8.73 -3.47
C HIS A 13 -2.39 -8.14 -4.63
N GLU A 14 -1.98 -8.32 -5.89
CA GLU A 14 -2.71 -7.78 -7.05
C GLU A 14 -4.18 -8.22 -7.12
N ASP A 15 -4.49 -9.44 -6.69
CA ASP A 15 -5.86 -9.96 -6.72
C ASP A 15 -6.76 -9.30 -5.66
N GLU A 16 -6.19 -8.89 -4.52
CA GLU A 16 -6.89 -8.05 -3.54
C GLU A 16 -7.20 -6.67 -4.14
N ILE A 17 -6.26 -6.10 -4.89
CA ILE A 17 -6.45 -4.81 -5.56
C ILE A 17 -7.56 -4.91 -6.61
N LYS A 18 -7.55 -5.96 -7.44
CA LYS A 18 -8.58 -6.20 -8.47
C LYS A 18 -9.96 -6.48 -7.87
N SER A 19 -10.03 -7.00 -6.65
CA SER A 19 -11.29 -7.20 -5.91
C SER A 19 -11.75 -5.96 -5.12
N GLY A 20 -11.04 -4.84 -5.25
CA GLY A 20 -11.46 -3.53 -4.73
C GLY A 20 -10.76 -3.09 -3.45
N LYS A 21 -9.78 -3.84 -2.94
CA LYS A 21 -8.95 -3.37 -1.82
C LYS A 21 -8.03 -2.25 -2.30
N SER A 22 -7.99 -1.12 -1.57
CA SER A 22 -7.15 0.00 -2.00
C SER A 22 -5.67 -0.30 -1.81
N THR A 23 -4.85 0.12 -2.76
CA THR A 23 -3.40 -0.05 -2.70
C THR A 23 -2.81 0.70 -1.50
N LEU A 24 -3.38 1.85 -1.14
CA LEU A 24 -2.99 2.61 0.05
C LEU A 24 -3.23 1.83 1.35
N SER A 25 -4.33 1.07 1.44
CA SER A 25 -4.60 0.22 2.61
C SER A 25 -3.53 -0.87 2.76
N LEU A 26 -3.15 -1.53 1.66
CA LEU A 26 -2.08 -2.53 1.64
C LEU A 26 -0.73 -1.94 2.05
N VAL A 27 -0.37 -0.77 1.51
CA VAL A 27 0.87 -0.08 1.92
C VAL A 27 0.83 0.27 3.41
N THR A 28 -0.32 0.72 3.91
CA THR A 28 -0.50 1.05 5.34
C THR A 28 -0.36 -0.20 6.22
N GLU A 29 -1.01 -1.31 5.86
CA GLU A 29 -0.86 -2.60 6.53
C GLU A 29 0.59 -3.04 6.59
N LYS A 30 1.33 -2.89 5.48
CA LYS A 30 2.74 -3.24 5.41
C LYS A 30 3.62 -2.38 6.33
N LEU A 31 3.37 -1.07 6.36
CA LEU A 31 4.08 -0.16 7.25
C LEU A 31 3.81 -0.50 8.73
N ILE A 32 2.57 -0.83 9.08
CA ILE A 32 2.21 -1.27 10.43
C ILE A 32 2.94 -2.58 10.78
N GLU A 33 2.95 -3.56 9.88
CA GLU A 33 3.69 -4.82 10.07
C GLU A 33 5.18 -4.56 10.34
N ILE A 34 5.79 -3.65 9.57
CA ILE A 34 7.19 -3.26 9.74
C ILE A 34 7.43 -2.57 11.09
N LEU A 35 6.57 -1.63 11.48
CA LEU A 35 6.73 -0.85 12.70
C LEU A 35 6.42 -1.65 13.98
N LYS A 36 5.62 -2.72 13.89
CA LYS A 36 5.32 -3.63 15.01
C LYS A 36 6.43 -4.65 15.31
N LYS A 37 7.41 -4.82 14.41
CA LYS A 37 8.51 -5.78 14.57
C LYS A 37 9.87 -5.08 14.59
N GLN A 38 10.89 -5.79 15.07
CA GLN A 38 12.28 -5.30 14.99
C GLN A 38 12.75 -5.24 13.53
N PRO A 39 13.39 -4.15 13.09
CA PRO A 39 13.84 -4.00 11.71
C PRO A 39 15.00 -4.95 11.40
N LYS A 40 14.86 -5.76 10.36
CA LYS A 40 15.83 -6.76 9.91
C LYS A 40 16.70 -6.26 8.76
N ASN A 41 16.14 -5.42 7.88
CA ASN A 41 16.81 -4.93 6.69
C ASN A 41 16.96 -3.39 6.69
N ASN A 42 17.69 -2.84 5.71
CA ASN A 42 17.94 -1.39 5.64
C ASN A 42 16.67 -0.57 5.35
N VAL A 43 15.73 -1.10 4.59
CA VAL A 43 14.44 -0.43 4.31
C VAL A 43 13.63 -0.32 5.60
N GLU A 44 13.50 -1.42 6.34
CA GLU A 44 12.81 -1.45 7.63
C GLU A 44 13.50 -0.50 8.64
N LYS A 45 14.84 -0.44 8.67
CA LYS A 45 15.57 0.51 9.51
C LYS A 45 15.24 1.96 9.15
N ILE A 46 15.16 2.30 7.87
CA ILE A 46 14.78 3.65 7.42
C ILE A 46 13.34 3.96 7.83
N ILE A 47 12.40 3.03 7.61
CA ILE A 47 11.00 3.18 8.03
C ILE A 47 10.91 3.42 9.54
N HIS A 48 11.62 2.64 10.35
CA HIS A 48 11.68 2.84 11.81
C HIS A 48 12.34 4.17 12.20
N THR A 49 13.31 4.64 11.43
CA THR A 49 13.97 5.94 11.69
C THR A 49 13.03 7.10 11.39
N GLU A 50 12.24 6.99 10.32
CA GLU A 50 11.48 8.10 9.77
C GLU A 50 10.03 8.15 10.23
N LEU A 51 9.44 7.01 10.61
CA LEU A 51 8.02 6.89 10.95
C LEU A 51 7.83 6.36 12.37
N SER A 52 6.74 6.78 13.00
CA SER A 52 6.22 6.26 14.27
C SER A 52 4.83 5.68 14.08
N LEU A 53 4.54 4.59 14.79
CA LEU A 53 3.21 4.04 14.95
C LEU A 53 2.75 4.26 16.40
N PHE A 54 1.58 4.86 16.57
CA PHE A 54 0.86 4.90 17.84
C PHE A 54 -0.42 4.10 17.69
N GLU A 55 -0.75 3.26 18.66
CA GLU A 55 -1.96 2.45 18.68
C GLU A 55 -2.66 2.63 20.03
N ASN A 56 -3.96 2.89 20.03
CA ASN A 56 -4.74 3.03 21.25
C ASN A 56 -5.33 1.68 21.71
N SER A 57 -5.99 1.67 22.86
CA SER A 57 -6.63 0.46 23.41
C SER A 57 -7.74 -0.13 22.52
N SER A 58 -8.30 0.67 21.62
CA SER A 58 -9.32 0.26 20.65
C SER A 58 -8.73 -0.27 19.34
N LYS A 59 -7.39 -0.44 19.25
CA LYS A 59 -6.65 -0.82 18.03
C LYS A 59 -6.75 0.18 16.89
N GLU A 60 -7.17 1.42 17.18
CA GLU A 60 -7.03 2.51 16.23
C GLU A 60 -5.58 2.96 16.23
N PHE A 61 -5.07 3.31 15.05
CA PHE A 61 -3.67 3.64 14.88
C PHE A 61 -3.47 5.01 14.25
N LEU A 62 -2.29 5.59 14.53
CA LEU A 62 -1.80 6.82 13.96
C LEU A 62 -0.35 6.62 13.49
N LEU A 63 -0.13 6.83 12.20
CA LEU A 63 1.19 6.87 11.59
C LEU A 63 1.67 8.32 11.50
N ILE A 64 2.85 8.60 12.04
CA ILE A 64 3.43 9.94 12.06
C ILE A 64 4.84 9.94 11.47
N ALA A 65 5.13 10.89 10.60
CA ALA A 65 6.49 11.20 10.16
C ALA A 65 7.26 11.94 11.27
N LYS A 66 8.42 11.41 11.66
CA LYS A 66 9.31 11.95 12.70
C LYS A 66 10.13 13.15 12.23
N SER A 67 10.33 13.27 10.93
CA SER A 67 11.22 14.26 10.32
C SER A 67 10.63 14.79 9.00
N GLU A 68 11.29 15.81 8.42
CA GLU A 68 10.94 16.30 7.09
C GLU A 68 11.15 15.23 6.00
N SER A 69 12.26 14.47 6.06
CA SER A 69 12.48 13.34 5.14
C SER A 69 11.42 12.25 5.32
N GLY A 70 10.93 12.04 6.54
CA GLY A 70 9.81 11.15 6.83
C GLY A 70 8.50 11.62 6.20
N ARG A 71 8.23 12.94 6.17
CA ARG A 71 7.05 13.50 5.48
C ARG A 71 7.14 13.29 3.98
N VAL A 72 8.31 13.55 3.41
CA VAL A 72 8.58 13.29 1.99
C VAL A 72 8.41 11.80 1.66
N LEU A 73 8.92 10.90 2.52
CA LEU A 73 8.72 9.46 2.38
C LEU A 73 7.24 9.08 2.40
N MET A 74 6.47 9.60 3.36
CA MET A 74 5.04 9.30 3.47
C MET A 74 4.25 9.79 2.25
N ASN A 75 4.55 10.99 1.75
CA ASN A 75 3.95 11.52 0.53
C ASN A 75 4.32 10.69 -0.70
N ALA A 76 5.59 10.32 -0.84
CA ALA A 76 6.04 9.47 -1.95
C ALA A 76 5.37 8.09 -1.94
N LEU A 77 5.16 7.49 -0.76
CA LEU A 77 4.43 6.23 -0.63
C LEU A 77 2.95 6.37 -0.98
N TYR A 78 2.32 7.49 -0.61
CA TYR A 78 0.95 7.80 -1.01
C TYR A 78 0.81 7.92 -2.53
N GLU A 79 1.62 8.78 -3.16
CA GLU A 79 1.61 9.00 -4.62
C GLU A 79 1.92 7.70 -5.39
N PHE A 80 2.87 6.92 -4.89
CA PHE A 80 3.20 5.61 -5.46
C PHE A 80 2.02 4.65 -5.39
N SER A 81 1.31 4.60 -4.24
CA SER A 81 0.15 3.73 -4.06
C SER A 81 -0.95 4.03 -5.08
N GLU A 82 -1.27 5.31 -5.27
CA GLU A 82 -2.27 5.70 -6.27
C GLU A 82 -1.81 5.36 -7.70
N SER A 83 -0.53 5.61 -8.01
CA SER A 83 0.03 5.33 -9.34
C SER A 83 -0.01 3.83 -9.66
N PHE A 84 0.35 2.99 -8.68
CA PHE A 84 0.32 1.54 -8.81
C PHE A 84 -1.11 1.01 -8.99
N GLU A 85 -2.06 1.51 -8.21
CA GLU A 85 -3.48 1.15 -8.34
C GLU A 85 -4.00 1.45 -9.75
N ARG A 86 -3.75 2.67 -10.24
CA ARG A 86 -4.12 3.08 -11.60
C ARG A 86 -3.48 2.19 -12.66
N HIS A 87 -2.23 1.77 -12.46
CA HIS A 87 -1.55 0.85 -13.38
C HIS A 87 -2.24 -0.53 -13.43
N ILE A 88 -2.52 -1.12 -12.27
CA ILE A 88 -3.18 -2.44 -12.18
C ILE A 88 -4.59 -2.38 -12.76
N LEU A 89 -5.40 -1.38 -12.40
CA LEU A 89 -6.76 -1.23 -12.91
C LEU A 89 -6.78 -1.01 -14.43
N ARG A 90 -5.83 -0.23 -14.97
CA ARG A 90 -5.72 -0.04 -16.42
C ARG A 90 -5.40 -1.34 -17.15
N LYS A 91 -4.48 -2.14 -16.60
CA LYS A 91 -4.13 -3.46 -17.15
C LYS A 91 -5.34 -4.40 -17.08
N TRP A 92 -6.00 -4.46 -15.92
CA TRP A 92 -7.22 -5.26 -15.74
C TRP A 92 -8.31 -4.87 -16.75
N LEU A 93 -8.52 -3.57 -17.00
CA LEU A 93 -9.50 -3.09 -17.98
C LEU A 93 -9.14 -3.48 -19.42
N GLN A 94 -7.85 -3.46 -19.78
CA GLN A 94 -7.40 -3.88 -21.12
C GLN A 94 -7.67 -5.37 -21.40
N ASP A 95 -7.70 -6.19 -20.35
CA ASP A 95 -7.96 -7.62 -20.43
C ASP A 95 -9.48 -7.95 -20.47
N LYS A 96 -10.37 -6.95 -20.44
CA LYS A 96 -11.83 -7.13 -20.45
C LYS A 96 -12.46 -6.78 -21.80
N LEU A 97 -13.42 -7.60 -22.23
CA LEU A 97 -14.28 -7.32 -23.37
C LEU A 97 -15.53 -6.56 -22.92
N ALA A 98 -16.15 -5.79 -23.82
CA ALA A 98 -17.40 -5.07 -23.53
C ALA A 98 -18.53 -5.99 -23.03
N THR A 99 -18.52 -7.26 -23.44
CA THR A 99 -19.46 -8.29 -22.99
C THR A 99 -19.30 -8.67 -21.52
N ASP A 100 -18.10 -8.53 -20.96
CA ASP A 100 -17.80 -8.91 -19.57
C ASP A 100 -18.52 -7.99 -18.57
N PHE A 101 -18.88 -6.78 -18.99
CA PHE A 101 -19.62 -5.81 -18.17
C PHE A 101 -21.15 -5.95 -18.26
N ASN A 102 -21.65 -6.78 -19.17
CA ASN A 102 -23.09 -6.98 -19.36
C ASN A 102 -23.66 -8.14 -18.53
N ASN A 103 -22.81 -8.99 -17.94
CA ASN A 103 -23.23 -10.16 -17.15
C ASN A 103 -23.55 -9.85 -15.68
N ASP A 104 -23.29 -8.64 -15.19
CA ASP A 104 -23.55 -8.24 -13.79
C ASP A 104 -25.00 -7.77 -13.53
N LYS A 105 -25.91 -7.93 -14.51
CA LYS A 105 -27.34 -7.58 -14.35
C LYS A 105 -28.25 -8.74 -13.92
N SER A 106 -27.68 -9.87 -13.53
CA SER A 106 -28.44 -11.03 -13.04
C SER A 106 -27.96 -11.43 -11.65
N ASN A 107 -28.47 -10.73 -10.63
CA ASN A 107 -28.92 -11.23 -9.33
C ASN A 107 -29.54 -10.10 -8.50
#